data_AF-A0A8C2ZV28-F1
#
_entry.id   AF-A0A8C2ZV28-F1
#
_cell.length_a   1.000
_cell.length_b   1.000
_cell.length_c   1.000
_cell.angle_alpha   90.00
_cell.angle_beta   90.00
_cell.angle_gamma   90.00
#
_symmetry.space_group_name_H-M   'P 1'
#
loop_
_entity.id
_entity.type
_entity.pdbx_description
1 polymer ?
#
loop_
_entity_poly.entity_id
_entity_poly.type
_entity_poly.pdbx_seq_one_letter_code
_entity_poly.pdbx_strand_id
1 'polypeptide(L)'
;METSTSSKTSKANTTFSLALLKKFGDDDKTANVFFSPFSISSALAMVMLGARGNTATQISEVLSFTEAEEPRHAGAEQMQMQQQAPFKLPAHLLKCLKTQDCLDDVHVSFAQLLSELNKAGAPYALSVANRLYGEQSYKFVEDYLGKTKKHYNAELESVDFVAGSEAARLNINTWVHEQTEGKIQDLLAEGVVDSLTRLVLVNAIYFKGNWNKQFQESATWDAKFRLNKNKTKSVKMMHQKSKFPLAYIPEVNCQILEIPYQGKELSMLIFLPSEIEDSTTGLEKMEKELSYENFVEWTRPDMMDEVELQVGLPRFKLEESYDMKNVLVSMGMVDAFDVSMCDFSGIAPGNDLVLSKVVHKAFVEVNEEGTEAAAATAAIMMLRCAVPMTRPFIADHPFLFFIRHNQSMSILFAGRYCSPK
;
A
#
# COMPACT_ATOMS: atom_id res chain seq x y z
N MET A 1 22.12 11.16 -12.44
CA MET A 1 21.79 11.41 -13.86
C MET A 1 20.72 10.41 -14.26
N GLU A 2 19.67 10.91 -14.93
CA GLU A 2 18.38 10.27 -15.26
C GLU A 2 17.49 9.89 -14.06
N THR A 3 16.78 10.88 -13.52
CA THR A 3 15.53 10.65 -12.78
C THR A 3 14.47 10.18 -13.77
N SER A 4 14.42 8.87 -14.03
CA SER A 4 13.37 8.27 -14.85
C SER A 4 12.00 8.58 -14.24
N THR A 5 10.97 8.66 -15.07
CA THR A 5 9.58 8.92 -14.68
C THR A 5 9.04 7.89 -13.67
N SER A 6 9.58 6.67 -13.72
CA SER A 6 9.43 5.61 -12.71
C SER A 6 9.82 6.05 -11.28
N SER A 7 10.86 6.88 -11.13
CA SER A 7 11.29 7.39 -9.81
C SER A 7 10.30 8.36 -9.16
N LYS A 8 9.59 9.17 -9.96
CA LYS A 8 8.57 10.11 -9.45
C LYS A 8 7.32 9.39 -8.97
N THR A 9 6.84 8.43 -9.75
CA THR A 9 5.67 7.62 -9.38
C THR A 9 5.96 6.78 -8.13
N SER A 10 7.18 6.25 -8.00
CA SER A 10 7.62 5.53 -6.80
C SER A 10 7.65 6.42 -5.55
N LYS A 11 8.17 7.66 -5.68
CA LYS A 11 8.16 8.66 -4.60
C LYS A 11 6.74 9.02 -4.16
N ALA A 12 5.85 9.30 -5.12
CA ALA A 12 4.46 9.63 -4.85
C ALA A 12 3.74 8.46 -4.13
N ASN A 13 3.87 7.24 -4.67
CA ASN A 13 3.29 6.04 -4.07
C ASN A 13 3.82 5.77 -2.65
N THR A 14 5.12 5.98 -2.42
CA THR A 14 5.72 5.82 -1.08
C THR A 14 5.19 6.89 -0.12
N THR A 15 5.12 8.14 -0.55
CA THR A 15 4.58 9.25 0.27
C THR A 15 3.12 8.97 0.66
N PHE A 16 2.30 8.57 -0.32
CA PHE A 16 0.90 8.19 -0.11
C PHE A 16 0.77 6.96 0.81
N SER A 17 1.62 5.94 0.65
CA SER A 17 1.68 4.76 1.51
C SER A 17 1.86 5.13 2.98
N LEU A 18 2.86 5.97 3.26
CA LEU A 18 3.17 6.37 4.63
C LEU A 18 2.07 7.24 5.23
N ALA A 19 1.43 8.09 4.42
CA ALA A 19 0.27 8.87 4.86
C ALA A 19 -0.94 7.97 5.18
N LEU A 20 -1.23 6.97 4.35
CA LEU A 20 -2.29 5.99 4.61
C LEU A 20 -2.01 5.14 5.85
N LEU A 21 -0.77 4.69 6.04
CA LEU A 21 -0.40 3.89 7.22
C LEU A 21 -0.67 4.67 8.51
N LYS A 22 -0.35 5.97 8.54
CA LYS A 22 -0.68 6.86 9.67
C LYS A 22 -2.19 6.97 9.85
N LYS A 23 -2.95 7.18 8.77
CA LYS A 23 -4.42 7.31 8.83
C LYS A 23 -5.12 6.06 9.33
N PHE A 24 -4.73 4.87 8.88
CA PHE A 24 -5.29 3.62 9.40
C PHE A 24 -4.91 3.33 10.85
N GLY A 25 -3.86 3.98 11.36
CA GLY A 25 -3.44 3.89 12.76
C GLY A 25 -4.16 4.85 13.71
N ASP A 26 -4.89 5.86 13.21
CA ASP A 26 -5.49 6.93 14.03
C ASP A 26 -6.58 6.40 15.00
N ASP A 27 -7.41 5.45 14.55
CA ASP A 27 -8.57 4.95 15.32
C ASP A 27 -8.18 3.87 16.35
N ASP A 28 -7.28 2.96 15.99
CA ASP A 28 -6.77 1.90 16.88
C ASP A 28 -5.30 1.62 16.59
N LYS A 29 -4.42 2.11 17.47
CA LYS A 29 -2.97 1.88 17.37
C LYS A 29 -2.55 0.43 17.60
N THR A 30 -3.42 -0.38 18.20
CA THR A 30 -3.14 -1.78 18.54
C THR A 30 -3.67 -2.77 17.50
N ALA A 31 -4.47 -2.30 16.54
CA ALA A 31 -4.96 -3.10 15.44
C ALA A 31 -3.86 -3.40 14.41
N ASN A 32 -3.96 -4.58 13.78
CA ASN A 32 -3.19 -4.85 12.56
C ASN A 32 -3.67 -3.93 11.45
N VAL A 33 -2.75 -3.61 10.54
CA VAL A 33 -3.03 -2.86 9.31
C VAL A 33 -2.37 -3.60 8.17
N PHE A 34 -3.05 -3.74 7.05
CA PHE A 34 -2.44 -4.30 5.84
C PHE A 34 -3.14 -3.83 4.59
N PHE A 35 -2.41 -3.19 3.68
CA PHE A 35 -2.96 -2.66 2.45
C PHE A 35 -1.91 -2.60 1.34
N SER A 36 -2.36 -2.40 0.11
CA SER A 36 -1.48 -2.11 -1.02
C SER A 36 -1.62 -0.65 -1.46
N PRO A 37 -0.65 0.23 -1.12
CA PRO A 37 -0.64 1.61 -1.60
C PRO A 37 -0.53 1.66 -3.12
N PHE A 38 0.23 0.75 -3.74
CA PHE A 38 0.37 0.67 -5.18
C PHE A 38 -0.98 0.39 -5.86
N SER A 39 -1.71 -0.59 -5.35
CA SER A 39 -3.03 -0.93 -5.89
C SER A 39 -3.99 0.25 -5.74
N ILE A 40 -4.12 0.81 -4.54
CA ILE A 40 -5.00 1.95 -4.27
C ILE A 40 -4.64 3.15 -5.15
N SER A 41 -3.36 3.50 -5.25
CA SER A 41 -2.89 4.64 -6.06
C SER A 41 -3.20 4.44 -7.53
N SER A 42 -2.93 3.26 -8.08
CA SER A 42 -3.23 2.95 -9.48
C SER A 42 -4.74 3.01 -9.77
N ALA A 43 -5.57 2.53 -8.84
CA ALA A 43 -7.01 2.53 -8.94
C ALA A 43 -7.60 3.95 -8.86
N LEU A 44 -7.11 4.80 -7.96
CA LEU A 44 -7.50 6.20 -7.88
C LEU A 44 -6.96 7.02 -9.06
N ALA A 45 -5.81 6.66 -9.63
CA ALA A 45 -5.33 7.26 -10.87
C ALA A 45 -6.29 6.95 -12.05
N MET A 46 -6.90 5.75 -12.12
CA MET A 46 -7.96 5.49 -13.11
C MET A 46 -9.17 6.40 -12.95
N VAL A 47 -9.52 6.76 -11.72
CA VAL A 47 -10.59 7.72 -11.44
C VAL A 47 -10.16 9.13 -11.86
N MET A 48 -8.94 9.53 -11.53
CA MET A 48 -8.36 10.83 -11.89
C MET A 48 -8.37 11.10 -13.40
N LEU A 49 -8.13 10.07 -14.22
CA LEU A 49 -8.14 10.15 -15.69
C LEU A 49 -9.44 10.76 -16.25
N GLY A 50 -10.56 10.49 -15.59
CA GLY A 50 -11.88 11.01 -15.95
C GLY A 50 -12.35 12.19 -15.11
N ALA A 51 -11.58 12.60 -14.10
CA ALA A 51 -11.88 13.76 -13.27
C ALA A 51 -11.45 15.06 -13.95
N ARG A 52 -12.11 16.18 -13.64
CA ARG A 52 -11.75 17.53 -14.10
C ARG A 52 -11.78 18.51 -12.94
N GLY A 53 -11.33 19.75 -13.21
CA GLY A 53 -11.38 20.86 -12.26
C GLY A 53 -10.77 20.52 -10.90
N ASN A 54 -11.43 20.96 -9.84
CA ASN A 54 -10.98 20.78 -8.46
C ASN A 54 -11.00 19.31 -8.01
N THR A 55 -11.91 18.48 -8.56
CA THR A 55 -11.94 17.04 -8.30
C THR A 55 -10.63 16.38 -8.73
N ALA A 56 -10.14 16.68 -9.94
CA ALA A 56 -8.86 16.16 -10.42
C ALA A 56 -7.67 16.66 -9.58
N THR A 57 -7.67 17.93 -9.19
CA THR A 57 -6.63 18.52 -8.33
C THR A 57 -6.55 17.81 -6.98
N GLN A 58 -7.67 17.66 -6.27
CA GLN A 58 -7.71 16.99 -4.97
C GLN A 58 -7.24 15.53 -5.06
N ILE A 59 -7.64 14.80 -6.12
CA ILE A 59 -7.16 13.43 -6.32
C ILE A 59 -5.64 13.40 -6.50
N SER A 60 -5.10 14.28 -7.33
CA SER A 60 -3.67 14.38 -7.60
C SER A 60 -2.85 14.75 -6.35
N GLU A 61 -3.35 15.69 -5.54
CA GLU A 61 -2.72 16.10 -4.28
C GLU A 61 -2.71 14.97 -3.25
N VAL A 62 -3.83 14.27 -3.05
CA VAL A 62 -3.92 13.13 -2.14
C VAL A 62 -2.97 12.00 -2.55
N LEU A 63 -2.84 11.74 -3.86
CA LEU A 63 -1.92 10.74 -4.40
C LEU A 63 -0.47 11.22 -4.45
N SER A 64 -0.17 12.45 -4.03
CA SER A 64 1.16 13.06 -4.05
C SER A 64 1.78 13.13 -5.47
N PHE A 65 0.96 13.25 -6.51
CA PHE A 65 1.44 13.41 -7.91
C PHE A 65 1.85 14.85 -8.24
N THR A 66 1.40 15.82 -7.45
CA THR A 66 1.89 17.21 -7.51
C THR A 66 3.05 17.39 -6.54
N GLU A 67 4.22 17.78 -7.05
CA GLU A 67 5.25 18.36 -6.19
C GLU A 67 4.80 19.78 -5.81
N ALA A 68 4.67 20.06 -4.51
CA ALA A 68 4.69 21.44 -4.07
C ALA A 68 6.08 21.99 -4.42
N GLU A 69 6.16 23.03 -5.27
CA GLU A 69 7.40 23.80 -5.36
C GLU A 69 7.68 24.32 -3.95
N GLU A 70 8.81 23.89 -3.34
CA GLU A 70 9.33 24.62 -2.20
C GLU A 70 9.43 26.09 -2.62
N PRO A 71 8.99 27.05 -1.77
CA PRO A 71 9.15 28.45 -2.11
C PRO A 71 10.64 28.70 -2.28
N ARG A 72 11.09 28.88 -3.52
CA ARG A 72 12.43 29.38 -3.83
C ARG A 72 12.64 30.60 -2.95
N HIS A 73 13.63 30.51 -2.06
CA HIS A 73 13.98 31.53 -1.07
C HIS A 73 13.82 32.96 -1.61
N ALA A 74 12.63 33.53 -1.44
CA ALA A 74 12.44 34.96 -1.40
C ALA A 74 12.63 35.35 0.07
N GLY A 75 13.53 36.31 0.29
CA GLY A 75 14.12 36.63 1.58
C GLY A 75 13.14 36.69 2.75
N ALA A 76 13.63 36.25 3.90
CA ALA A 76 12.95 36.31 5.17
C ALA A 76 12.55 37.77 5.49
N GLU A 77 11.26 38.08 5.42
CA GLU A 77 10.66 39.13 6.24
C GLU A 77 9.33 38.63 6.84
N GLN A 78 9.25 38.86 8.15
CA GLN A 78 8.27 38.42 9.14
C GLN A 78 6.80 38.49 8.71
N MET A 79 6.00 37.47 9.07
CA MET A 79 4.63 37.69 9.54
C MET A 79 4.22 36.64 10.59
N GLN A 80 3.74 37.16 11.72
CA GLN A 80 3.30 36.45 12.92
C GLN A 80 1.94 35.77 12.75
N MET A 81 1.71 34.79 13.63
CA MET A 81 0.52 33.96 13.84
C MET A 81 -0.86 34.55 13.49
N GLN A 82 -1.67 33.74 12.81
CA GLN A 82 -3.10 33.56 13.11
C GLN A 82 -3.54 32.12 12.85
N GLN A 83 -4.28 31.57 13.81
CA GLN A 83 -4.82 30.20 13.82
C GLN A 83 -6.04 30.03 12.90
N GLN A 84 -6.24 28.78 12.45
CA GLN A 84 -7.48 28.14 11.96
C GLN A 84 -8.07 28.58 10.60
N ALA A 85 -7.64 27.87 9.55
CA ALA A 85 -8.46 27.47 8.39
C ALA A 85 -7.71 26.33 7.64
N PRO A 86 -8.41 25.39 6.97
CA PRO A 86 -7.73 24.42 6.10
C PRO A 86 -6.99 25.20 5.00
N PHE A 87 -5.73 24.86 4.76
CA PHE A 87 -4.89 25.50 3.76
C PHE A 87 -5.52 25.32 2.36
N LYS A 88 -6.25 26.33 1.88
CA LYS A 88 -6.70 26.41 0.48
C LYS A 88 -5.69 27.25 -0.28
N LEU A 89 -5.05 26.67 -1.29
CA LEU A 89 -4.21 27.45 -2.20
C LEU A 89 -5.06 28.53 -2.89
N PRO A 90 -4.59 29.80 -2.94
CA PRO A 90 -5.23 30.86 -3.71
C PRO A 90 -5.48 30.45 -5.17
N ALA A 91 -6.65 30.79 -5.72
CA ALA A 91 -7.07 30.44 -7.08
C ALA A 91 -6.10 30.88 -8.20
N HIS A 92 -5.24 31.87 -7.94
CA HIS A 92 -4.23 32.31 -8.89
C HIS A 92 -2.98 31.40 -8.92
N LEU A 93 -2.66 30.70 -7.82
CA LEU A 93 -1.57 29.70 -7.76
C LEU A 93 -1.98 28.37 -8.42
N LEU A 94 -3.27 28.03 -8.39
CA LEU A 94 -3.87 26.95 -9.19
C LEU A 94 -3.62 27.13 -10.69
N LYS A 95 -3.48 28.37 -11.17
CA LYS A 95 -3.20 28.68 -12.57
C LYS A 95 -1.73 28.46 -12.98
N CYS A 96 -0.83 28.33 -11.99
CA CYS A 96 0.59 28.06 -12.21
C CYS A 96 0.94 26.56 -12.16
N LEU A 97 0.04 25.70 -11.64
CA LEU A 97 0.14 24.26 -11.75
C LEU A 97 -0.17 23.84 -13.20
N LYS A 98 0.86 23.79 -14.05
CA LYS A 98 0.78 23.11 -15.35
C LYS A 98 0.64 21.60 -15.09
N THR A 99 -0.58 21.15 -14.83
CA THR A 99 -0.92 19.74 -14.64
C THR A 99 -0.87 18.94 -15.94
N GLN A 100 -0.89 19.60 -17.11
CA GLN A 100 -1.05 18.91 -18.39
C GLN A 100 0.15 18.00 -18.78
N ASP A 101 1.39 18.41 -18.48
CA ASP A 101 2.60 17.66 -18.91
C ASP A 101 3.04 16.57 -17.91
N CYS A 102 2.51 16.56 -16.68
CA CYS A 102 2.82 15.54 -15.66
C CYS A 102 1.77 14.42 -15.56
N LEU A 103 0.53 14.65 -16.03
CA LEU A 103 -0.57 13.68 -15.89
C LEU A 103 -0.47 12.49 -16.86
N ASP A 104 -0.11 12.72 -18.13
CA ASP A 104 0.08 11.62 -19.10
C ASP A 104 1.25 10.69 -18.70
N ASP A 105 2.23 11.22 -17.96
CA ASP A 105 3.41 10.50 -17.51
C ASP A 105 3.10 9.51 -16.36
N VAL A 106 2.17 9.85 -15.47
CA VAL A 106 1.80 9.00 -14.32
C VAL A 106 1.08 7.72 -14.79
N HIS A 107 0.12 7.84 -15.71
CA HIS A 107 -0.62 6.68 -16.23
C HIS A 107 0.31 5.72 -16.99
N VAL A 108 1.27 6.26 -17.76
CA VAL A 108 2.31 5.46 -18.44
C VAL A 108 3.22 4.78 -17.42
N SER A 109 3.63 5.48 -16.36
CA SER A 109 4.48 4.92 -15.31
C SER A 109 3.80 3.77 -14.55
N PHE A 110 2.51 3.89 -14.21
CA PHE A 110 1.75 2.78 -13.63
C PHE A 110 1.61 1.62 -14.60
N ALA A 111 1.34 1.87 -15.87
CA ALA A 111 1.24 0.82 -16.89
C ALA A 111 2.55 0.04 -17.02
N GLN A 112 3.69 0.74 -17.04
CA GLN A 112 5.02 0.13 -17.08
C GLN A 112 5.28 -0.72 -15.84
N LEU A 113 5.04 -0.17 -14.64
CA LEU A 113 5.26 -0.92 -13.40
C LEU A 113 4.32 -2.13 -13.27
N LEU A 114 3.04 -1.99 -13.63
CA LEU A 114 2.10 -3.13 -13.68
C LEU A 114 2.56 -4.20 -14.66
N SER A 115 3.08 -3.80 -15.83
CA SER A 115 3.60 -4.74 -16.82
C SER A 115 4.88 -5.43 -16.35
N GLU A 116 5.76 -4.74 -15.64
CA GLU A 116 6.97 -5.31 -15.04
C GLU A 116 6.62 -6.32 -13.94
N LEU A 117 5.68 -5.98 -13.06
CA LEU A 117 5.28 -6.84 -11.94
C LEU A 117 4.46 -8.06 -12.39
N ASN A 118 3.76 -7.99 -13.53
CA ASN A 118 2.98 -9.09 -14.09
C ASN A 118 3.70 -9.80 -15.25
N LYS A 119 5.01 -9.63 -15.40
CA LYS A 119 5.76 -10.27 -16.49
C LYS A 119 5.73 -11.79 -16.37
N ALA A 120 5.58 -12.46 -17.52
CA ALA A 120 5.61 -13.92 -17.57
C ALA A 120 6.95 -14.46 -17.04
N GLY A 121 6.89 -15.49 -16.19
CA GLY A 121 8.07 -16.13 -15.61
C GLY A 121 8.65 -15.44 -14.37
N ALA A 122 7.98 -14.42 -13.81
CA ALA A 122 8.32 -13.91 -12.50
C ALA A 122 8.27 -15.05 -11.44
N PRO A 123 9.22 -15.10 -10.48
CA PRO A 123 9.27 -16.14 -9.45
C PRO A 123 8.26 -15.91 -8.30
N TYR A 124 7.22 -15.14 -8.57
CA TYR A 124 6.14 -14.77 -7.67
C TYR A 124 4.84 -14.61 -8.46
N ALA A 125 3.70 -14.73 -7.78
CA ALA A 125 2.40 -14.39 -8.31
C ALA A 125 1.89 -13.13 -7.61
N LEU A 126 1.56 -12.13 -8.42
CA LEU A 126 0.89 -10.91 -7.98
C LEU A 126 -0.40 -10.80 -8.78
N SER A 127 -1.55 -10.78 -8.11
CA SER A 127 -2.82 -10.52 -8.76
C SER A 127 -3.39 -9.19 -8.26
N VAL A 128 -3.64 -8.28 -9.20
CA VAL A 128 -4.21 -6.96 -8.95
C VAL A 128 -5.56 -6.88 -9.66
N ALA A 129 -6.63 -6.89 -8.89
CA ALA A 129 -8.01 -6.79 -9.36
C ALA A 129 -8.53 -5.37 -9.13
N ASN A 130 -8.28 -4.50 -10.12
CA ASN A 130 -8.73 -3.11 -10.11
C ASN A 130 -9.81 -2.91 -11.17
N ARG A 131 -10.99 -2.47 -10.76
CA ARG A 131 -12.09 -2.18 -11.69
C ARG A 131 -13.00 -1.06 -11.18
N LEU A 132 -13.52 -0.29 -12.13
CA LEU A 132 -14.62 0.64 -11.89
C LEU A 132 -15.92 0.01 -12.34
N TYR A 133 -16.94 0.12 -11.50
CA TYR A 133 -18.31 -0.27 -11.80
C TYR A 133 -19.17 0.98 -11.80
N GLY A 134 -19.76 1.30 -12.95
CA GLY A 134 -20.61 2.46 -13.14
C GLY A 134 -22.07 2.06 -13.33
N GLU A 135 -22.98 2.92 -12.87
CA GLU A 135 -24.41 2.72 -13.07
C GLU A 135 -24.78 2.74 -14.56
N GLN A 136 -25.57 1.76 -14.99
CA GLN A 136 -25.88 1.50 -16.39
C GLN A 136 -26.66 2.61 -17.11
N SER A 137 -27.32 3.50 -16.36
CA SER A 137 -28.04 4.63 -16.94
C SER A 137 -27.10 5.68 -17.53
N TYR A 138 -25.82 5.68 -17.20
CA TYR A 138 -24.85 6.62 -17.74
C TYR A 138 -24.31 6.19 -19.10
N LYS A 139 -24.06 7.19 -19.95
CA LYS A 139 -23.32 7.00 -21.19
C LYS A 139 -21.84 7.29 -20.93
N PHE A 140 -21.02 6.24 -20.86
CA PHE A 140 -19.59 6.39 -20.64
C PHE A 140 -18.86 6.94 -21.88
N VAL A 141 -17.81 7.73 -21.64
CA VAL A 141 -17.00 8.38 -22.68
C VAL A 141 -16.01 7.39 -23.27
N GLU A 142 -16.06 7.18 -24.59
CA GLU A 142 -15.21 6.21 -25.30
C GLU A 142 -13.69 6.48 -25.15
N ASP A 143 -13.27 7.75 -25.16
CA ASP A 143 -11.85 8.10 -24.93
C ASP A 143 -11.37 7.65 -23.55
N TYR A 144 -12.22 7.76 -22.53
CA TYR A 144 -11.91 7.29 -21.17
C TYR A 144 -11.82 5.77 -21.10
N LEU A 145 -12.76 5.05 -21.71
CA LEU A 145 -12.73 3.59 -21.81
C LEU A 145 -11.47 3.10 -22.55
N GLY A 146 -11.12 3.78 -23.65
CA GLY A 146 -9.91 3.47 -24.42
C GLY A 146 -8.62 3.67 -23.60
N LYS A 147 -8.53 4.76 -22.83
CA LYS A 147 -7.36 5.06 -21.99
C LYS A 147 -7.24 4.13 -20.78
N THR A 148 -8.33 3.82 -20.08
CA THR A 148 -8.32 2.86 -18.95
C THR A 148 -7.86 1.47 -19.40
N LYS A 149 -8.40 0.98 -20.52
CA LYS A 149 -7.97 -0.28 -21.13
C LYS A 149 -6.50 -0.25 -21.53
N LYS A 150 -6.03 0.84 -22.14
CA LYS A 150 -4.63 1.00 -22.59
C LYS A 150 -3.63 1.01 -21.42
N HIS A 151 -3.91 1.74 -20.34
CA HIS A 151 -2.94 1.99 -19.27
C HIS A 151 -3.04 1.01 -18.11
N TYR A 152 -4.21 0.44 -17.86
CA TYR A 152 -4.46 -0.37 -16.66
C TYR A 152 -4.94 -1.78 -16.97
N ASN A 153 -5.17 -2.12 -18.25
CA ASN A 153 -5.83 -3.36 -18.65
C ASN A 153 -7.15 -3.59 -17.92
N ALA A 154 -7.81 -2.49 -17.53
CA ALA A 154 -9.05 -2.48 -16.78
C ALA A 154 -10.14 -1.87 -17.64
N GLU A 155 -11.27 -2.55 -17.72
CA GLU A 155 -12.49 -2.04 -18.35
C GLU A 155 -13.43 -1.55 -17.26
N LEU A 156 -14.09 -0.41 -17.50
CA LEU A 156 -15.23 0.00 -16.68
C LEU A 156 -16.39 -0.91 -17.01
N GLU A 157 -17.01 -1.50 -15.99
CA GLU A 157 -18.17 -2.35 -16.15
C GLU A 157 -19.46 -1.60 -15.81
N SER A 158 -20.44 -1.74 -16.69
CA SER A 158 -21.76 -1.14 -16.54
C SER A 158 -22.69 -2.11 -15.80
N VAL A 159 -23.27 -1.68 -14.68
CA VAL A 159 -24.15 -2.52 -13.83
C VAL A 159 -25.40 -1.76 -13.40
N ASP A 160 -26.44 -2.50 -13.00
CA ASP A 160 -27.71 -1.95 -12.51
C ASP A 160 -27.71 -1.83 -10.98
N PHE A 161 -27.18 -0.75 -10.42
CA PHE A 161 -27.34 -0.44 -9.00
C PHE A 161 -28.75 0.07 -8.68
N VAL A 162 -29.38 0.85 -9.56
CA VAL A 162 -30.66 1.51 -9.29
C VAL A 162 -31.79 0.51 -9.05
N ALA A 163 -31.95 -0.48 -9.93
CA ALA A 163 -32.99 -1.50 -9.81
C ALA A 163 -32.44 -2.86 -9.32
N GLY A 164 -31.13 -3.10 -9.41
CA GLY A 164 -30.50 -4.40 -9.18
C GLY A 164 -29.27 -4.42 -8.26
N SER A 165 -29.15 -3.50 -7.30
CA SER A 165 -27.95 -3.35 -6.44
C SER A 165 -27.39 -4.65 -5.84
N GLU A 166 -28.23 -5.56 -5.34
CA GLU A 166 -27.75 -6.85 -4.82
C GLU A 166 -27.19 -7.78 -5.91
N ALA A 167 -27.79 -7.78 -7.11
CA ALA A 167 -27.24 -8.53 -8.24
C ALA A 167 -25.90 -7.93 -8.70
N ALA A 168 -25.79 -6.59 -8.73
CA ALA A 168 -24.53 -5.90 -9.00
C ALA A 168 -23.46 -6.24 -7.95
N ARG A 169 -23.82 -6.24 -6.66
CA ARG A 169 -22.92 -6.63 -5.55
C ARG A 169 -22.37 -8.04 -5.72
N LEU A 170 -23.24 -9.00 -6.04
CA LEU A 170 -22.84 -10.40 -6.26
C LEU A 170 -21.93 -10.54 -7.48
N ASN A 171 -22.25 -9.88 -8.60
CA ASN A 171 -21.39 -9.85 -9.79
C ASN A 171 -19.98 -9.35 -9.44
N ILE A 172 -19.89 -8.21 -8.74
CA ILE A 172 -18.62 -7.64 -8.30
C ILE A 172 -17.83 -8.65 -7.45
N ASN A 173 -18.47 -9.29 -6.47
CA ASN A 173 -17.81 -10.27 -5.60
C ASN A 173 -17.33 -11.51 -6.37
N THR A 174 -18.13 -12.02 -7.32
CA THR A 174 -17.75 -13.14 -8.18
C THR A 174 -16.52 -12.78 -9.01
N TRP A 175 -16.51 -11.61 -9.64
CA TRP A 175 -15.37 -11.16 -10.43
C TRP A 175 -14.10 -11.05 -9.57
N VAL A 176 -14.18 -10.45 -8.38
CA VAL A 176 -13.03 -10.33 -7.47
C VAL A 176 -12.52 -11.70 -7.03
N HIS A 177 -13.44 -12.63 -6.72
CA HIS A 177 -13.10 -13.99 -6.35
C HIS A 177 -12.29 -14.67 -7.46
N GLU A 178 -12.74 -14.58 -8.72
CA GLU A 178 -12.05 -15.14 -9.87
C GLU A 178 -10.67 -14.52 -10.09
N GLN A 179 -10.56 -13.18 -10.03
CA GLN A 179 -9.28 -12.49 -10.23
C GLN A 179 -8.26 -12.83 -9.14
N THR A 180 -8.72 -13.13 -7.92
CA THR A 180 -7.85 -13.39 -6.76
C THR A 180 -7.64 -14.88 -6.48
N GLU A 181 -7.90 -15.75 -7.46
CA GLU A 181 -7.79 -17.21 -7.31
C GLU A 181 -8.57 -17.77 -6.10
N GLY A 182 -9.70 -17.12 -5.80
CA GLY A 182 -10.59 -17.46 -4.71
C GLY A 182 -10.13 -17.03 -3.31
N LYS A 183 -9.02 -16.28 -3.20
CA LYS A 183 -8.45 -15.81 -1.93
C LYS A 183 -9.25 -14.69 -1.29
N ILE A 184 -9.80 -13.79 -2.11
CA ILE A 184 -10.66 -12.71 -1.63
C ILE A 184 -12.11 -13.06 -1.94
N GLN A 185 -12.84 -13.39 -0.88
CA GLN A 185 -14.28 -13.61 -0.91
C GLN A 185 -15.00 -12.39 -0.34
N ASP A 186 -16.21 -12.15 -0.83
CA ASP A 186 -17.11 -11.11 -0.33
C ASP A 186 -16.42 -9.76 -0.10
N LEU A 187 -15.89 -9.18 -1.17
CA LEU A 187 -15.29 -7.85 -1.11
C LEU A 187 -16.31 -6.81 -0.63
N LEU A 188 -17.52 -6.86 -1.19
CA LEU A 188 -18.64 -6.02 -0.83
C LEU A 188 -19.59 -6.81 0.07
N ALA A 189 -19.66 -6.40 1.33
CA ALA A 189 -20.66 -6.87 2.26
C ALA A 189 -22.07 -6.40 1.85
N GLU A 190 -23.10 -7.10 2.34
CA GLU A 190 -24.50 -6.73 2.12
C GLU A 190 -24.77 -5.28 2.56
N GLY A 191 -25.52 -4.53 1.74
CA GLY A 191 -25.85 -3.13 2.00
C GLY A 191 -24.74 -2.11 1.75
N VAL A 192 -23.54 -2.53 1.28
CA VAL A 192 -22.47 -1.59 0.89
C VAL A 192 -22.83 -0.78 -0.37
N VAL A 193 -23.61 -1.38 -1.27
CA VAL A 193 -24.15 -0.73 -2.47
C VAL A 193 -25.68 -0.73 -2.41
N ASP A 194 -26.28 0.30 -3.00
CA ASP A 194 -27.73 0.56 -2.96
C ASP A 194 -28.22 1.28 -4.23
N SER A 195 -29.50 1.62 -4.29
CA SER A 195 -30.10 2.31 -5.45
C SER A 195 -29.58 3.74 -5.69
N LEU A 196 -28.87 4.33 -4.73
CA LEU A 196 -28.23 5.65 -4.85
C LEU A 196 -26.79 5.56 -5.32
N THR A 197 -26.23 4.35 -5.41
CA THR A 197 -24.87 4.11 -5.89
C THR A 197 -24.76 4.47 -7.38
N ARG A 198 -23.66 5.12 -7.76
CA ARG A 198 -23.40 5.62 -9.12
C ARG A 198 -22.08 5.15 -9.71
N LEU A 199 -21.03 5.15 -8.90
CA LEU A 199 -19.69 4.71 -9.30
C LEU A 199 -18.99 4.04 -8.12
N VAL A 200 -18.51 2.82 -8.30
CA VAL A 200 -17.78 2.05 -7.30
C VAL A 200 -16.40 1.72 -7.83
N LEU A 201 -15.36 2.09 -7.08
CA LEU A 201 -13.99 1.63 -7.32
C LEU A 201 -13.71 0.41 -6.44
N VAL A 202 -13.42 -0.71 -7.09
CA VAL A 202 -13.04 -1.96 -6.46
C VAL A 202 -11.55 -2.18 -6.61
N ASN A 203 -10.89 -2.44 -5.50
CA ASN A 203 -9.48 -2.71 -5.43
C ASN A 203 -9.20 -3.93 -4.55
N ALA A 204 -8.88 -5.06 -5.17
CA ALA A 204 -8.48 -6.26 -4.46
C ALA A 204 -7.12 -6.72 -4.95
N ILE A 205 -6.26 -7.14 -4.02
CA ILE A 205 -4.90 -7.53 -4.36
C ILE A 205 -4.43 -8.71 -3.52
N TYR A 206 -3.75 -9.62 -4.19
CA TYR A 206 -3.19 -10.83 -3.64
C TYR A 206 -1.73 -10.98 -4.07
N PHE A 207 -0.86 -11.34 -3.14
CA PHE A 207 0.55 -11.59 -3.41
C PHE A 207 0.98 -12.92 -2.83
N LYS A 208 1.77 -13.63 -3.63
CA LYS A 208 2.42 -14.89 -3.28
C LYS A 208 3.84 -14.89 -3.85
N GLY A 209 4.84 -15.16 -3.02
CA GLY A 209 6.23 -15.23 -3.45
C GLY A 209 7.08 -16.03 -2.48
N ASN A 210 7.99 -16.84 -2.98
CA ASN A 210 8.87 -17.66 -2.15
C ASN A 210 10.04 -16.84 -1.61
N TRP A 211 10.47 -17.08 -0.37
CA TRP A 211 11.72 -16.52 0.14
C TRP A 211 12.90 -16.99 -0.72
N ASN A 212 13.88 -16.11 -0.92
CA ASN A 212 15.15 -16.53 -1.52
C ASN A 212 15.89 -17.54 -0.64
N LYS A 213 15.69 -17.45 0.69
CA LYS A 213 16.19 -18.40 1.70
C LYS A 213 15.05 -18.77 2.64
N GLN A 214 14.47 -19.94 2.41
CA GLN A 214 13.31 -20.44 3.14
C GLN A 214 13.68 -20.80 4.59
N PHE A 215 12.71 -20.63 5.48
CA PHE A 215 12.77 -21.19 6.82
C PHE A 215 12.51 -22.70 6.74
N GLN A 216 13.03 -23.45 7.71
CA GLN A 216 12.73 -24.88 7.82
C GLN A 216 11.53 -25.04 8.75
N GLU A 217 10.50 -25.79 8.35
CA GLU A 217 9.33 -26.04 9.21
C GLU A 217 9.70 -26.68 10.56
N SER A 218 10.75 -27.51 10.57
CA SER A 218 11.28 -28.11 11.80
C SER A 218 11.92 -27.10 12.75
N ALA A 219 12.24 -25.89 12.27
CA ALA A 219 12.75 -24.76 13.05
C ALA A 219 11.64 -23.75 13.40
N THR A 220 10.38 -24.16 13.29
CA THR A 220 9.23 -23.38 13.76
C THR A 220 8.70 -23.95 15.07
N TRP A 221 8.63 -23.12 16.11
CA TRP A 221 8.10 -23.52 17.42
C TRP A 221 7.25 -22.42 18.05
N ASP A 222 6.48 -22.78 19.07
CA ASP A 222 5.69 -21.80 19.82
C ASP A 222 6.62 -20.85 20.59
N ALA A 223 6.43 -19.55 20.39
CA ALA A 223 7.14 -18.50 21.11
C ALA A 223 6.15 -17.45 21.62
N LYS A 224 6.58 -16.65 22.60
CA LYS A 224 5.79 -15.53 23.11
C LYS A 224 5.95 -14.33 22.19
N PHE A 225 4.84 -13.75 21.74
CA PHE A 225 4.76 -12.46 21.11
C PHE A 225 4.22 -11.44 22.12
N ARG A 226 5.00 -10.40 22.43
CA ARG A 226 4.67 -9.32 23.35
C ARG A 226 3.77 -8.32 22.64
N LEU A 227 2.48 -8.28 22.98
CA LEU A 227 1.52 -7.31 22.41
C LEU A 227 1.79 -5.89 22.92
N ASN A 228 2.26 -5.80 24.17
CA ASN A 228 2.70 -4.60 24.87
C ASN A 228 3.57 -5.04 26.07
N LYS A 229 3.97 -4.09 26.94
CA LYS A 229 4.81 -4.37 28.13
C LYS A 229 4.25 -5.44 29.08
N ASN A 230 2.93 -5.63 29.09
CA ASN A 230 2.25 -6.43 30.11
C ASN A 230 1.52 -7.66 29.55
N LYS A 231 1.31 -7.73 28.22
CA LYS A 231 0.50 -8.77 27.57
C LYS A 231 1.33 -9.51 26.53
N THR A 232 1.21 -10.84 26.54
CA THR A 232 1.84 -11.72 25.56
C THR A 232 0.84 -12.72 25.00
N LYS A 233 1.01 -13.14 23.75
CA LYS A 233 0.26 -14.21 23.10
C LYS A 233 1.23 -15.24 22.51
N SER A 234 0.84 -16.50 22.41
CA SER A 234 1.66 -17.53 21.75
C SER A 234 1.54 -17.41 20.23
N VAL A 235 2.65 -17.56 19.51
CA VAL A 235 2.71 -17.60 18.04
C VAL A 235 3.61 -18.72 17.56
N LYS A 236 3.37 -19.21 16.35
CA LYS A 236 4.37 -20.02 15.64
C LYS A 236 5.47 -19.11 15.12
N MET A 237 6.64 -19.18 15.73
CA MET A 237 7.81 -18.37 15.37
C MET A 237 8.75 -19.21 14.52
N MET A 238 8.96 -18.79 13.28
CA MET A 238 9.86 -19.41 12.33
C MET A 238 11.27 -18.91 12.58
N HIS A 239 12.27 -19.80 12.54
CA HIS A 239 13.65 -19.42 12.77
C HIS A 239 14.58 -19.88 11.65
N GLN A 240 15.58 -19.04 11.34
CA GLN A 240 16.72 -19.43 10.52
C GLN A 240 17.97 -18.64 10.90
N LYS A 241 19.13 -19.15 10.52
CA LYS A 241 20.39 -18.42 10.57
C LYS A 241 20.91 -18.22 9.16
N SER A 242 21.05 -16.98 8.72
CA SER A 242 21.67 -16.69 7.43
C SER A 242 22.18 -15.25 7.35
N LYS A 243 22.77 -14.92 6.20
CA LYS A 243 23.12 -13.56 5.82
C LYS A 243 21.92 -12.83 5.23
N PHE A 244 21.63 -11.66 5.78
CA PHE A 244 20.59 -10.74 5.32
C PHE A 244 21.09 -9.29 5.39
N PRO A 245 20.64 -8.40 4.50
CA PRO A 245 20.83 -6.96 4.68
C PRO A 245 20.12 -6.48 5.95
N LEU A 246 20.84 -5.75 6.79
CA LEU A 246 20.36 -5.22 8.06
C LEU A 246 20.84 -3.77 8.23
N ALA A 247 19.94 -2.88 8.62
CA ALA A 247 20.29 -1.54 9.10
C ALA A 247 19.87 -1.38 10.56
N TYR A 248 20.63 -0.58 11.30
CA TYR A 248 20.26 -0.09 12.63
C TYR A 248 20.07 1.42 12.53
N ILE A 249 18.92 1.91 13.01
CA ILE A 249 18.53 3.31 12.95
C ILE A 249 18.50 3.87 14.38
N PRO A 250 19.59 4.51 14.84
CA PRO A 250 19.72 4.98 16.22
C PRO A 250 18.64 6.00 16.61
N GLU A 251 18.21 6.84 15.68
CA GLU A 251 17.28 7.96 15.89
C GLU A 251 15.94 7.47 16.44
N VAL A 252 15.48 6.32 15.94
CA VAL A 252 14.23 5.65 16.34
C VAL A 252 14.45 4.33 17.09
N ASN A 253 15.70 4.01 17.44
CA ASN A 253 16.08 2.78 18.15
C ASN A 253 15.54 1.50 17.46
N CYS A 254 15.70 1.41 16.14
CA CYS A 254 15.08 0.37 15.29
C CYS A 254 16.11 -0.48 14.56
N GLN A 255 15.79 -1.76 14.34
CA GLN A 255 16.45 -2.62 13.36
C GLN A 255 15.55 -2.79 12.13
N ILE A 256 16.14 -2.65 10.94
CA ILE A 256 15.44 -2.91 9.67
C ILE A 256 16.10 -4.10 8.99
N LEU A 257 15.35 -5.19 8.85
CA LEU A 257 15.79 -6.41 8.17
C LEU A 257 15.19 -6.46 6.77
N GLU A 258 16.02 -6.73 5.75
CA GLU A 258 15.56 -7.07 4.40
C GLU A 258 15.61 -8.58 4.19
N ILE A 259 14.47 -9.19 3.86
CA ILE A 259 14.35 -10.59 3.48
C ILE A 259 13.96 -10.67 1.99
N PRO A 260 14.91 -10.97 1.09
CA PRO A 260 14.63 -11.06 -0.34
C PRO A 260 13.72 -12.24 -0.68
N TYR A 261 12.81 -12.05 -1.62
CA TYR A 261 12.10 -13.14 -2.30
C TYR A 261 12.96 -13.75 -3.41
N GLN A 262 12.56 -14.91 -3.91
CA GLN A 262 13.19 -15.60 -5.03
C GLN A 262 13.34 -14.64 -6.22
N GLY A 263 14.50 -14.68 -6.88
CA GLY A 263 14.85 -13.73 -7.95
C GLY A 263 15.29 -12.35 -7.46
N LYS A 264 15.10 -12.02 -6.18
CA LYS A 264 15.51 -10.76 -5.52
C LYS A 264 14.94 -9.48 -6.16
N GLU A 265 13.89 -9.61 -6.96
CA GLU A 265 13.16 -8.47 -7.53
C GLU A 265 12.28 -7.79 -6.47
N LEU A 266 11.75 -8.60 -5.56
CA LEU A 266 10.97 -8.15 -4.41
C LEU A 266 11.70 -8.49 -3.12
N SER A 267 11.52 -7.66 -2.10
CA SER A 267 11.96 -7.95 -0.73
C SER A 267 10.88 -7.58 0.28
N MET A 268 10.81 -8.32 1.37
CA MET A 268 10.11 -7.89 2.58
C MET A 268 11.08 -7.12 3.46
N LEU A 269 10.71 -5.92 3.87
CA LEU A 269 11.40 -5.12 4.87
C LEU A 269 10.63 -5.23 6.18
N ILE A 270 11.31 -5.48 7.29
CA ILE A 270 10.71 -5.53 8.62
C ILE A 270 11.40 -4.49 9.50
N PHE A 271 10.61 -3.53 9.98
CA PHE A 271 11.06 -2.46 10.84
C PHE A 271 10.64 -2.82 12.26
N LEU A 272 11.61 -3.17 13.08
CA LEU A 272 11.42 -3.69 14.42
C LEU A 272 12.06 -2.71 15.42
N PRO A 273 11.26 -2.03 16.28
CA PRO A 273 11.81 -1.34 17.44
C PRO A 273 12.71 -2.27 18.25
N SER A 274 13.75 -1.75 18.89
CA SER A 274 14.59 -2.60 19.74
C SER A 274 13.84 -3.08 20.98
N GLU A 275 12.90 -2.27 21.49
CA GLU A 275 12.05 -2.59 22.63
C GLU A 275 10.68 -1.87 22.55
N ILE A 276 9.69 -2.37 23.30
CA ILE A 276 8.42 -1.67 23.53
C ILE A 276 8.65 -0.56 24.56
N GLU A 277 8.96 0.65 24.12
CA GLU A 277 9.22 1.79 25.01
C GLU A 277 7.94 2.48 25.51
N ASP A 278 6.89 2.51 24.70
CA ASP A 278 5.59 3.13 25.04
C ASP A 278 4.65 2.16 25.78
N SER A 279 3.43 2.63 26.10
CA SER A 279 2.42 1.82 26.82
C SER A 279 1.57 0.92 25.91
N THR A 280 1.74 1.06 24.60
CA THR A 280 1.00 0.39 23.54
C THR A 280 1.91 -0.59 22.80
N THR A 281 2.32 -0.28 21.56
CA THR A 281 2.98 -1.21 20.64
C THR A 281 4.50 -1.04 20.57
N GLY A 282 5.05 0.09 21.02
CA GLY A 282 6.46 0.44 20.77
C GLY A 282 6.70 1.13 19.42
N LEU A 283 5.66 1.28 18.60
CA LEU A 283 5.78 1.79 17.23
C LEU A 283 5.61 3.30 17.12
N GLU A 284 5.09 3.98 18.15
CA GLU A 284 4.64 5.37 18.03
C GLU A 284 5.75 6.34 17.57
N LYS A 285 6.95 6.18 18.14
CA LYS A 285 8.10 7.02 17.76
C LYS A 285 8.51 6.78 16.31
N MET A 286 8.54 5.52 15.89
CA MET A 286 8.88 5.15 14.51
C MET A 286 7.84 5.66 13.52
N GLU A 287 6.55 5.42 13.76
CA GLU A 287 5.46 5.88 12.89
C GLU A 287 5.46 7.41 12.73
N LYS A 288 5.80 8.15 13.79
CA LYS A 288 5.92 9.61 13.74
C LYS A 288 7.03 10.06 12.80
N GLU A 289 8.22 9.48 12.94
CA GLU A 289 9.41 9.84 12.15
C GLU A 289 9.42 9.21 10.75
N LEU A 290 8.49 8.29 10.44
CA LEU A 290 8.43 7.64 9.13
C LEU A 290 7.92 8.61 8.05
N SER A 291 8.84 9.35 7.42
CA SER A 291 8.65 10.16 6.21
C SER A 291 9.19 9.44 4.97
N TYR A 292 8.93 9.99 3.77
CA TYR A 292 9.51 9.46 2.53
C TYR A 292 11.04 9.47 2.57
N GLU A 293 11.62 10.59 3.00
CA GLU A 293 13.06 10.80 3.07
C GLU A 293 13.71 9.78 4.01
N ASN A 294 13.14 9.65 5.22
CA ASN A 294 13.61 8.69 6.21
C ASN A 294 13.43 7.25 5.71
N PHE A 295 12.30 6.89 5.11
CA PHE A 295 12.10 5.55 4.56
C PHE A 295 13.15 5.19 3.49
N VAL A 296 13.42 6.11 2.56
CA VAL A 296 14.42 5.90 1.50
C VAL A 296 15.83 5.84 2.06
N GLU A 297 16.18 6.72 2.99
CA GLU A 297 17.48 6.74 3.64
C GLU A 297 17.73 5.45 4.42
N TRP A 298 16.78 5.03 5.26
CA TRP A 298 16.90 3.87 6.13
C TRP A 298 16.92 2.53 5.37
N THR A 299 16.38 2.50 4.15
CA THR A 299 16.25 1.27 3.34
C THR A 299 17.11 1.28 2.08
N ARG A 300 18.02 2.25 1.97
CA ARG A 300 18.94 2.37 0.84
C ARG A 300 19.91 1.17 0.85
N PRO A 301 20.13 0.46 -0.28
CA PRO A 301 20.94 -0.76 -0.27
C PRO A 301 22.38 -0.59 0.27
N ASP A 302 22.99 0.57 0.08
CA ASP A 302 24.32 0.93 0.59
C ASP A 302 24.34 1.27 2.09
N MET A 303 23.17 1.49 2.70
CA MET A 303 23.00 1.72 4.14
C MET A 303 22.67 0.41 4.90
N MET A 304 22.52 -0.72 4.20
CA MET A 304 22.20 -2.02 4.79
C MET A 304 23.36 -2.99 4.64
N ASP A 305 23.96 -3.39 5.76
CA ASP A 305 25.07 -4.33 5.78
C ASP A 305 24.57 -5.77 5.63
N GLU A 306 25.24 -6.60 4.81
CA GLU A 306 25.00 -8.04 4.83
C GLU A 306 25.59 -8.67 6.10
N VAL A 307 24.72 -9.06 7.03
CA VAL A 307 25.09 -9.58 8.33
C VAL A 307 24.59 -11.01 8.48
N GLU A 308 25.44 -11.92 8.97
CA GLU A 308 24.99 -13.24 9.40
C GLU A 308 24.38 -13.16 10.81
N LEU A 309 23.08 -13.45 10.93
CA LEU A 309 22.35 -13.40 12.19
C LEU A 309 21.28 -14.48 12.28
N GLN A 310 20.79 -14.71 13.50
CA GLN A 310 19.57 -15.48 13.74
C GLN A 310 18.37 -14.57 13.48
N VAL A 311 17.40 -15.06 12.73
CA VAL A 311 16.14 -14.38 12.42
C VAL A 311 15.00 -15.20 12.99
N GLY A 312 14.13 -14.56 13.76
CA GLY A 312 12.84 -15.07 14.22
C GLY A 312 11.71 -14.21 13.65
N LEU A 313 10.79 -14.83 12.91
CA LEU A 313 9.64 -14.15 12.30
C LEU A 313 8.36 -14.96 12.57
N PRO A 314 7.28 -14.36 13.10
CA PRO A 314 6.03 -15.09 13.27
C PRO A 314 5.46 -15.53 11.93
N ARG A 315 4.89 -16.73 11.89
CA ARG A 315 3.94 -17.12 10.86
C ARG A 315 2.65 -16.34 11.10
N PHE A 316 2.13 -15.67 10.08
CA PHE A 316 0.89 -14.89 10.22
C PHE A 316 0.11 -14.79 8.92
N LYS A 317 -1.17 -14.48 9.08
CA LYS A 317 -2.11 -14.23 7.99
C LYS A 317 -2.89 -12.97 8.31
N LEU A 318 -2.88 -12.01 7.39
CA LEU A 318 -3.65 -10.78 7.48
C LEU A 318 -4.59 -10.69 6.29
N GLU A 319 -5.83 -10.31 6.59
CA GLU A 319 -6.86 -10.02 5.62
C GLU A 319 -7.61 -8.82 6.18
N GLU A 320 -7.41 -7.67 5.53
CA GLU A 320 -7.95 -6.38 5.97
C GLU A 320 -8.76 -5.77 4.83
N SER A 321 -9.87 -5.12 5.18
CA SER A 321 -10.78 -4.49 4.24
C SER A 321 -11.12 -3.07 4.71
N TYR A 322 -11.14 -2.14 3.76
CA TYR A 322 -11.31 -0.72 4.01
C TYR A 322 -12.35 -0.12 3.07
N ASP A 323 -13.32 0.60 3.62
CA ASP A 323 -14.06 1.63 2.89
C ASP A 323 -13.23 2.91 2.93
N MET A 324 -12.60 3.24 1.81
CA MET A 324 -11.60 4.31 1.72
C MET A 324 -12.24 5.70 1.72
N LYS A 325 -13.57 5.84 1.58
CA LYS A 325 -14.23 7.14 1.43
C LYS A 325 -13.83 8.12 2.53
N ASN A 326 -14.03 7.75 3.79
CA ASN A 326 -13.77 8.65 4.92
C ASN A 326 -12.28 8.97 5.06
N VAL A 327 -11.41 7.99 4.80
CA VAL A 327 -9.96 8.15 4.83
C VAL A 327 -9.52 9.16 3.77
N LEU A 328 -9.96 8.99 2.53
CA LEU A 328 -9.61 9.87 1.40
C LEU A 328 -10.18 11.29 1.59
N VAL A 329 -11.42 11.42 2.09
CA VAL A 329 -12.00 12.72 2.46
C VAL A 329 -11.15 13.41 3.54
N SER A 330 -10.72 12.68 4.57
CA SER A 330 -9.86 13.23 5.64
C SER A 330 -8.47 13.66 5.14
N MET A 331 -8.05 13.15 3.98
CA MET A 331 -6.80 13.51 3.31
C MET A 331 -6.96 14.66 2.31
N GLY A 332 -8.18 15.10 2.01
CA GLY A 332 -8.46 16.25 1.14
C GLY A 332 -9.23 15.93 -0.15
N MET A 333 -9.53 14.65 -0.42
CA MET A 333 -10.33 14.23 -1.58
C MET A 333 -11.82 14.35 -1.24
N VAL A 334 -12.36 15.57 -1.26
CA VAL A 334 -13.74 15.85 -0.84
C VAL A 334 -14.70 15.80 -2.03
N ASP A 335 -14.38 16.54 -3.11
CA ASP A 335 -15.28 16.78 -4.23
C ASP A 335 -15.67 15.48 -4.94
N ALA A 336 -14.76 14.50 -5.03
CA ALA A 336 -15.02 13.21 -5.65
C ALA A 336 -16.23 12.47 -5.04
N PHE A 337 -16.52 12.71 -3.76
CA PHE A 337 -17.57 12.03 -2.99
C PHE A 337 -18.80 12.90 -2.75
N ASP A 338 -18.85 14.12 -3.30
CA ASP A 338 -19.94 15.09 -3.15
C ASP A 338 -20.61 15.36 -4.51
N VAL A 339 -21.87 14.97 -4.63
CA VAL A 339 -22.66 15.10 -5.88
C VAL A 339 -22.74 16.54 -6.39
N SER A 340 -22.64 17.55 -5.51
CA SER A 340 -22.74 18.95 -5.90
C SER A 340 -21.42 19.54 -6.38
N MET A 341 -20.29 18.87 -6.11
CA MET A 341 -18.94 19.36 -6.36
C MET A 341 -18.15 18.48 -7.32
N CYS A 342 -18.52 17.21 -7.46
CA CYS A 342 -17.79 16.26 -8.29
C CYS A 342 -17.82 16.66 -9.77
N ASP A 343 -16.66 16.57 -10.42
CA ASP A 343 -16.55 16.72 -11.86
C ASP A 343 -15.88 15.48 -12.46
N PHE A 344 -16.72 14.50 -12.81
CA PHE A 344 -16.34 13.30 -13.56
C PHE A 344 -16.85 13.35 -15.00
N SER A 345 -16.93 14.55 -15.59
CA SER A 345 -17.37 14.77 -16.97
C SER A 345 -16.50 14.05 -18.02
N GLY A 346 -15.28 13.65 -17.65
CA GLY A 346 -14.42 12.80 -18.46
C GLY A 346 -14.81 11.33 -18.47
N ILE A 347 -15.57 10.83 -17.47
CA ILE A 347 -16.07 9.44 -17.40
C ILE A 347 -17.44 9.33 -18.06
N ALA A 348 -18.37 10.21 -17.69
CA ALA A 348 -19.71 10.29 -18.28
C ALA A 348 -20.14 11.76 -18.40
N PRO A 349 -20.75 12.18 -19.51
CA PRO A 349 -21.28 13.54 -19.63
C PRO A 349 -22.43 13.76 -18.64
N GLY A 350 -22.31 14.76 -17.77
CA GLY A 350 -23.27 15.06 -16.71
C GLY A 350 -22.56 15.56 -15.46
N ASN A 351 -23.33 16.03 -14.47
CA ASN A 351 -22.81 16.61 -13.22
C ASN A 351 -23.23 15.79 -11.97
N ASP A 352 -23.73 14.57 -12.15
CA ASP A 352 -24.30 13.75 -11.08
C ASP A 352 -23.62 12.39 -10.91
N LEU A 353 -22.66 12.03 -11.77
CA LEU A 353 -21.81 10.86 -11.56
C LEU A 353 -20.85 11.16 -10.40
N VAL A 354 -21.07 10.54 -9.25
CA VAL A 354 -20.25 10.70 -8.04
C VAL A 354 -19.53 9.40 -7.70
N LEU A 355 -18.30 9.48 -7.17
CA LEU A 355 -17.61 8.33 -6.61
C LEU A 355 -18.32 7.93 -5.31
N SER A 356 -19.16 6.90 -5.41
CA SER A 356 -20.03 6.48 -4.31
C SER A 356 -19.26 5.70 -3.25
N LYS A 357 -18.39 4.79 -3.71
CA LYS A 357 -17.62 3.87 -2.88
C LYS A 357 -16.23 3.62 -3.46
N VAL A 358 -15.26 3.47 -2.56
CA VAL A 358 -13.92 2.97 -2.87
C VAL A 358 -13.61 1.88 -1.86
N VAL A 359 -13.56 0.62 -2.31
CA VAL A 359 -13.36 -0.51 -1.42
C VAL A 359 -12.02 -1.16 -1.72
N HIS A 360 -11.17 -1.24 -0.70
CA HIS A 360 -9.89 -1.92 -0.75
C HIS A 360 -9.92 -3.18 0.10
N LYS A 361 -9.40 -4.29 -0.41
CA LYS A 361 -9.15 -5.49 0.39
C LYS A 361 -7.82 -6.11 -0.01
N ALA A 362 -7.00 -6.39 0.99
CA ALA A 362 -5.68 -6.96 0.80
C ALA A 362 -5.51 -8.20 1.67
N PHE A 363 -4.81 -9.19 1.12
CA PHE A 363 -4.53 -10.46 1.77
C PHE A 363 -3.03 -10.78 1.71
N VAL A 364 -2.48 -11.23 2.83
CA VAL A 364 -1.11 -11.76 2.91
C VAL A 364 -1.03 -12.92 3.89
N GLU A 365 -0.25 -13.93 3.55
CA GLU A 365 0.05 -15.06 4.42
C GLU A 365 1.55 -15.35 4.42
N VAL A 366 2.22 -15.07 5.53
CA VAL A 366 3.66 -15.26 5.74
C VAL A 366 3.92 -16.60 6.42
N ASN A 367 4.72 -17.44 5.77
CA ASN A 367 5.11 -18.77 6.24
C ASN A 367 6.57 -19.12 5.90
N GLU A 368 6.95 -20.37 6.10
CA GLU A 368 8.34 -20.83 6.00
C GLU A 368 8.91 -20.77 4.58
N GLU A 369 8.06 -20.99 3.58
CA GLU A 369 8.47 -21.01 2.17
C GLU A 369 8.55 -19.61 1.59
N GLY A 370 7.73 -18.69 2.10
CA GLY A 370 7.51 -17.39 1.50
C GLY A 370 6.28 -16.68 2.04
N THR A 371 5.67 -15.92 1.14
CA THR A 371 4.27 -15.55 1.21
C THR A 371 3.48 -16.53 0.31
N GLU A 372 2.66 -17.41 0.91
CA GLU A 372 1.84 -18.55 0.40
C GLU A 372 2.48 -19.69 -0.48
N ALA A 373 2.04 -20.97 -0.28
CA ALA A 373 2.78 -22.29 -0.37
C ALA A 373 2.84 -23.04 -1.75
N ALA A 374 3.49 -24.21 -2.03
CA ALA A 374 4.00 -25.38 -1.27
C ALA A 374 5.24 -26.10 -1.92
N ALA A 375 6.14 -26.71 -1.12
CA ALA A 375 6.77 -28.06 -1.17
C ALA A 375 8.25 -28.13 -0.69
N ALA A 376 8.54 -29.19 0.10
CA ALA A 376 9.71 -29.40 0.96
C ALA A 376 10.99 -29.95 0.29
N THR A 377 12.16 -29.60 0.85
CA THR A 377 13.30 -30.54 0.96
C THR A 377 14.25 -30.16 2.11
N ALA A 378 14.60 -31.17 2.90
CA ALA A 378 15.39 -31.09 4.14
C ALA A 378 16.91 -30.95 3.91
N ALA A 379 17.61 -30.23 4.79
CA ALA A 379 19.07 -30.31 4.90
C ALA A 379 19.64 -30.02 6.32
N ILE A 380 20.02 -31.11 6.99
CA ILE A 380 21.26 -31.40 7.73
C ILE A 380 22.03 -30.23 8.37
N MET A 381 22.11 -30.25 9.72
CA MET A 381 23.00 -29.43 10.53
C MET A 381 24.42 -30.01 10.63
N MET A 382 25.45 -29.17 10.49
CA MET A 382 26.79 -29.41 11.05
C MET A 382 27.24 -28.22 11.90
N LEU A 383 28.08 -28.54 12.91
CA LEU A 383 28.39 -27.77 14.12
C LEU A 383 29.67 -26.91 14.01
N ARG A 384 29.61 -25.77 14.72
CA ARG A 384 30.66 -24.98 15.43
C ARG A 384 31.64 -24.09 14.63
N CYS A 385 31.60 -22.79 14.95
CA CYS A 385 32.70 -22.00 15.55
C CYS A 385 32.14 -20.66 16.09
N ALA A 386 32.80 -20.07 17.10
CA ALA A 386 32.38 -18.85 17.78
C ALA A 386 32.53 -17.62 16.86
N VAL A 387 31.41 -17.19 16.28
CA VAL A 387 31.25 -15.93 15.55
C VAL A 387 31.02 -14.83 16.60
N PRO A 388 31.57 -13.60 16.46
CA PRO A 388 31.16 -12.47 17.31
C PRO A 388 29.63 -12.42 17.38
N MET A 389 29.07 -12.28 18.59
CA MET A 389 27.61 -12.32 18.81
C MET A 389 26.95 -11.13 18.10
N THR A 390 26.57 -11.31 16.83
CA THR A 390 25.57 -10.47 16.19
C THR A 390 24.26 -10.69 16.92
N ARG A 391 23.65 -9.59 17.40
CA ARG A 391 22.36 -9.65 18.08
C ARG A 391 21.34 -10.29 17.14
N PRO A 392 20.53 -11.24 17.63
CA PRO A 392 19.49 -11.84 16.82
C PRO A 392 18.42 -10.80 16.46
N PHE A 393 17.79 -10.96 15.30
CA PHE A 393 16.60 -10.20 14.92
C PHE A 393 15.38 -11.08 15.20
N ILE A 394 14.68 -10.86 16.31
CA ILE A 394 13.50 -11.64 16.67
C ILE A 394 12.29 -10.71 16.69
N ALA A 395 11.40 -10.85 15.71
CA ALA A 395 10.16 -10.08 15.61
C ALA A 395 9.09 -10.60 16.58
N ASP A 396 9.39 -10.54 17.89
CA ASP A 396 8.54 -11.03 18.98
C ASP A 396 7.60 -9.97 19.57
N HIS A 397 7.45 -8.82 18.93
CA HIS A 397 6.62 -7.71 19.36
C HIS A 397 6.23 -6.85 18.14
N PRO A 398 5.33 -5.85 18.27
CA PRO A 398 4.81 -5.14 17.11
C PRO A 398 5.88 -4.56 16.20
N PHE A 399 5.69 -4.76 14.90
CA PHE A 399 6.59 -4.31 13.85
C PHE A 399 5.80 -3.76 12.66
N LEU A 400 6.45 -2.87 11.90
CA LEU A 400 5.98 -2.50 10.56
C LEU A 400 6.66 -3.42 9.54
N PHE A 401 5.96 -3.70 8.44
CA PHE A 401 6.55 -4.44 7.34
C PHE A 401 6.09 -3.87 6.00
N PHE A 402 6.97 -4.00 5.00
CA PHE A 402 6.74 -3.52 3.65
C PHE A 402 7.18 -4.58 2.65
N ILE A 403 6.44 -4.75 1.56
CA ILE A 403 6.91 -5.52 0.41
C ILE A 403 7.24 -4.51 -0.68
N ARG A 404 8.51 -4.48 -1.10
CA ARG A 404 9.07 -3.47 -2.00
C ARG A 404 9.51 -4.13 -3.30
N HIS A 405 9.28 -3.46 -4.43
CA HIS A 405 9.97 -3.76 -5.68
C HIS A 405 11.34 -3.09 -5.68
N ASN A 406 12.41 -3.89 -5.66
CA ASN A 406 13.76 -3.40 -5.39
C ASN A 406 14.29 -2.48 -6.49
N GLN A 407 13.95 -2.72 -7.76
CA GLN A 407 14.43 -1.90 -8.87
C GLN A 407 13.80 -0.50 -8.88
N SER A 408 12.50 -0.39 -8.64
CA SER A 408 11.81 0.92 -8.61
C SER A 408 11.76 1.55 -7.22
N MET A 409 12.17 0.82 -6.18
CA MET A 409 12.02 1.17 -4.76
C MET A 409 10.57 1.39 -4.32
N SER A 410 9.60 0.98 -5.14
CA SER A 410 8.18 1.23 -4.88
C SER A 410 7.63 0.26 -3.84
N ILE A 411 6.87 0.79 -2.88
CA ILE A 411 6.14 -0.01 -1.89
C ILE A 411 4.92 -0.64 -2.59
N LEU A 412 4.88 -1.97 -2.65
CA LEU A 412 3.74 -2.72 -3.17
C LEU A 412 2.73 -3.00 -2.06
N PHE A 413 3.20 -3.31 -0.86
CA PHE A 413 2.37 -3.56 0.32
C PHE A 413 2.98 -2.92 1.55
N ALA A 414 2.12 -2.45 2.45
CA ALA A 414 2.49 -1.91 3.74
C ALA A 414 1.61 -2.54 4.82
N GLY A 415 2.19 -2.79 5.98
CA GLY A 415 1.43 -3.31 7.10
C GLY A 415 2.07 -3.06 8.46
N ARG A 416 1.22 -3.22 9.46
CA ARG A 416 1.55 -3.20 10.89
C ARG A 416 1.04 -4.48 11.49
N TYR A 417 1.91 -5.23 12.14
CA TYR A 417 1.56 -6.47 12.83
C TYR A 417 1.67 -6.27 14.33
N CYS A 418 0.53 -6.06 14.99
CA CYS A 418 0.44 -5.78 16.43
C CYS A 418 -0.13 -6.95 17.23
N SER A 419 -1.05 -7.71 16.64
CA SER A 419 -1.74 -8.80 17.32
C SER A 419 -1.87 -10.03 16.44
N PRO A 420 -1.29 -11.17 16.83
CA PRO A 420 -1.60 -12.45 16.20
C PRO A 420 -3.08 -12.74 16.38
N LYS A 421 -3.79 -13.18 15.33
CA LYS A 421 -5.18 -13.65 15.44
C LYS A 421 -5.26 -14.95 16.23
#